data_AF-A0A961VP28-F1
#
_entry.id   AF-A0A961VP28-F1
#
_cell.length_a   1.000
_cell.length_b   1.000
_cell.length_c   1.000
_cell.angle_alpha   90.00
_cell.angle_beta   90.00
_cell.angle_gamma   90.00
#
_symmetry.space_group_name_H-M   'P 1'
#
loop_
_entity.id
_entity.type
_entity.pdbx_description
1 polymer ?
#
loop_
_entity_poly.entity_id
_entity_poly.type
_entity_poly.pdbx_seq_one_letter_code
_entity_poly.pdbx_strand_id
1 'polypeptide(L)'
;MNSKDNGTDPVVATFAAGALLAAILVFTLSAFVALIGTILALVAWDEPLKMGRISIQPEQARAFVTRGIVGALLVPAFAVFAAVLLKFKIDPDAWLFLFLGGYTAGSFGVEFVLIDKYFQKDGTAEFEGNAQLPPPFETAVNGEAKPFSFASWDDEEERRK
;
A
#
# COMPACT_ATOMS: atom_id res chain seq x y z
N MET A 1 -46.58 16.34 -34.80
CA MET A 1 -45.46 16.51 -33.85
C MET A 1 -45.29 15.16 -33.15
N ASN A 2 -44.28 14.39 -33.55
CA ASN A 2 -44.06 13.03 -33.06
C ASN A 2 -43.11 13.13 -31.86
N SER A 3 -43.68 13.27 -30.66
CA SER A 3 -42.92 13.08 -29.42
C SER A 3 -42.55 11.61 -29.35
N LYS A 4 -41.27 11.30 -29.62
CA LYS A 4 -40.71 10.01 -29.24
C LYS A 4 -40.75 9.95 -27.72
N ASP A 5 -41.77 9.29 -27.19
CA ASP A 5 -41.72 8.73 -25.83
C ASP A 5 -40.55 7.75 -25.83
N ASN A 6 -39.39 8.22 -25.40
CA ASN A 6 -38.30 7.34 -25.01
C ASN A 6 -38.80 6.64 -23.74
N GLY A 7 -39.47 5.49 -23.92
CA GLY A 7 -40.15 4.68 -22.90
C GLY A 7 -39.22 4.13 -21.81
N THR A 8 -38.54 5.03 -21.12
CA THR A 8 -37.77 4.74 -19.94
C THR A 8 -38.75 4.80 -18.78
N ASP A 9 -39.03 3.65 -18.19
CA ASP A 9 -39.88 3.55 -17.02
C ASP A 9 -39.42 4.59 -15.96
N PRO A 10 -40.32 5.46 -15.47
CA PRO A 10 -39.97 6.48 -14.48
C PRO A 10 -39.30 5.89 -13.23
N VAL A 11 -39.58 4.62 -12.90
CA VAL A 11 -38.92 3.88 -11.83
C VAL A 11 -37.43 3.68 -12.16
N VAL A 12 -37.12 3.20 -13.37
CA VAL A 12 -35.73 2.98 -13.84
C VAL A 12 -34.97 4.31 -13.88
N ALA A 13 -35.59 5.39 -14.36
CA ALA A 13 -34.98 6.71 -14.37
C ALA A 13 -34.63 7.21 -12.96
N THR A 14 -35.51 6.96 -11.99
CA THR A 14 -35.29 7.35 -10.57
C THR A 14 -34.14 6.56 -9.95
N PHE A 15 -34.08 5.24 -10.18
CA PHE A 15 -32.96 4.42 -9.72
C PHE A 15 -31.63 4.82 -10.37
N ALA A 16 -31.62 5.10 -11.68
CA ALA A 16 -30.43 5.56 -12.38
C ALA A 16 -29.92 6.90 -11.84
N ALA A 17 -30.82 7.86 -11.59
CA ALA A 17 -30.47 9.14 -10.98
C ALA A 17 -29.91 8.97 -9.56
N GLY A 18 -30.53 8.11 -8.75
CA GLY A 18 -30.05 7.79 -7.40
C GLY A 18 -28.66 7.14 -7.41
N ALA A 19 -28.43 6.18 -8.31
CA ALA A 19 -27.14 5.53 -8.48
C ALA A 19 -26.06 6.52 -8.95
N LEU A 20 -26.39 7.44 -9.85
CA LEU A 20 -25.48 8.48 -10.33
C LEU A 20 -25.11 9.47 -9.22
N LEU A 21 -26.08 9.89 -8.39
CA LEU A 21 -25.81 10.73 -7.22
C LEU A 21 -24.91 10.02 -6.20
N ALA A 22 -25.17 8.74 -5.92
CA ALA A 22 -24.32 7.95 -5.05
C ALA A 22 -22.89 7.82 -5.61
N ALA A 23 -22.76 7.58 -6.92
CA ALA A 23 -21.46 7.51 -7.59
C ALA A 23 -20.69 8.84 -7.51
N ILE A 24 -21.35 9.98 -7.73
CA ILE A 24 -20.73 11.31 -7.58
C ILE A 24 -20.28 11.54 -6.14
N LEU A 25 -21.09 11.15 -5.15
CA LEU A 25 -20.76 11.31 -3.74
C LEU A 25 -19.53 10.48 -3.37
N VAL A 26 -19.52 9.19 -3.75
CA VAL A 26 -18.36 8.30 -3.53
C VAL A 26 -17.13 8.86 -4.23
N PHE A 27 -17.25 9.25 -5.49
CA PHE A 27 -16.16 9.85 -6.26
C PHE A 27 -15.59 11.10 -5.58
N THR A 28 -16.46 12.00 -5.11
CA THR A 28 -16.05 13.25 -4.45
C THR A 28 -15.33 12.98 -3.14
N LEU A 29 -15.83 12.03 -2.33
CA LEU A 29 -15.16 11.62 -1.09
C LEU A 29 -13.80 10.96 -1.39
N SER A 30 -13.74 10.04 -2.36
CA SER A 30 -12.49 9.42 -2.78
C SER A 30 -11.48 10.44 -3.31
N ALA A 31 -11.92 11.43 -4.08
CA ALA A 31 -11.07 12.52 -4.55
C ALA A 31 -10.53 13.38 -3.41
N PHE A 32 -11.36 13.66 -2.40
CA PHE A 32 -10.94 14.39 -1.22
C PHE A 32 -9.90 13.62 -0.40
N VAL A 33 -10.11 12.31 -0.18
CA VAL A 33 -9.12 11.47 0.52
C VAL A 33 -7.84 11.34 -0.31
N ALA A 34 -7.93 11.20 -1.65
CA ALA A 34 -6.75 11.19 -2.51
C ALA A 34 -5.95 12.48 -2.38
N LEU A 35 -6.62 13.63 -2.33
CA LEU A 35 -5.98 14.93 -2.16
C LEU A 35 -5.25 15.03 -0.83
N ILE A 36 -5.90 14.65 0.28
CA ILE A 36 -5.26 14.62 1.60
C ILE A 36 -4.08 13.64 1.60
N GLY A 37 -4.27 12.44 1.06
CA GLY A 37 -3.22 11.42 0.94
C GLY A 37 -2.03 11.92 0.12
N THR A 38 -2.27 12.68 -0.94
CA THR A 38 -1.23 13.30 -1.76
C THR A 38 -0.44 14.33 -0.97
N ILE A 39 -1.12 15.19 -0.20
CA ILE A 39 -0.44 16.17 0.66
C ILE A 39 0.41 15.45 1.72
N LEU A 40 -0.14 14.43 2.38
CA LEU A 40 0.61 13.63 3.36
C LEU A 40 1.80 12.91 2.71
N ALA A 41 1.65 12.41 1.49
CA ALA A 41 2.71 11.76 0.74
C ALA A 41 3.83 12.75 0.35
N LEU A 42 3.49 13.99 0.02
CA LEU A 42 4.48 15.05 -0.25
C LEU A 42 5.24 15.45 1.03
N VAL A 43 4.57 15.48 2.17
CA VAL A 43 5.23 15.74 3.47
C VAL A 43 6.13 14.58 3.87
N ALA A 44 5.69 13.35 3.63
CA ALA A 44 6.43 12.13 3.95
C ALA A 44 7.40 11.69 2.83
N TRP A 45 7.81 12.60 1.94
CA TRP A 45 8.55 12.24 0.72
C TRP A 45 9.96 11.69 0.99
N ASP A 46 10.69 12.40 1.87
CA ASP A 46 12.07 12.07 2.25
C ASP A 46 12.16 11.41 3.63
N GLU A 47 11.25 11.74 4.54
CA GLU A 47 11.24 11.24 5.91
C GLU A 47 9.93 10.51 6.26
N PRO A 48 10.00 9.42 7.05
CA PRO A 48 8.80 8.69 7.45
C PRO A 48 7.94 9.54 8.39
N LEU A 49 6.69 9.75 8.00
CA LEU A 49 5.73 10.49 8.82
C LEU A 49 5.01 9.53 9.76
N LYS A 50 5.23 9.70 11.07
CA LYS A 50 4.51 8.98 12.13
C LYS A 50 3.34 9.83 12.61
N MET A 51 2.12 9.39 12.34
CA MET A 51 0.90 10.01 12.86
C MET A 51 0.21 9.01 13.79
N GLY A 52 0.52 9.11 15.08
CA GLY A 52 0.02 8.19 16.11
C GLY A 52 0.54 6.76 15.91
N ARG A 53 -0.36 5.82 15.65
CA ARG A 53 -0.02 4.40 15.40
C ARG A 53 0.29 4.09 13.94
N ILE A 54 0.01 5.01 13.02
CA ILE A 54 0.22 4.80 11.59
C ILE A 54 1.55 5.48 11.20
N SER A 55 2.42 4.72 10.53
CA SER A 55 3.68 5.23 9.99
C SER A 55 3.63 5.11 8.47
N ILE A 56 3.62 6.25 7.78
CA ILE A 56 3.71 6.29 6.32
C ILE A 56 5.19 6.27 5.96
N GLN A 57 5.62 5.22 5.25
CA GLN A 57 6.99 5.16 4.75
C GLN A 57 7.16 5.99 3.48
N PRO A 58 8.31 6.63 3.26
CA PRO A 58 8.57 7.44 2.07
C PRO A 58 8.44 6.64 0.76
N GLU A 59 8.78 5.34 0.79
CA GLU A 59 8.56 4.42 -0.33
C GLU A 59 7.06 4.30 -0.70
N GLN A 60 6.20 4.20 0.32
CA GLN A 60 4.75 4.09 0.15
C GLN A 60 4.15 5.41 -0.35
N ALA A 61 4.62 6.54 0.19
CA ALA A 61 4.23 7.87 -0.27
C ALA A 61 4.55 8.10 -1.75
N ARG A 62 5.78 7.77 -2.17
CA ARG A 62 6.20 7.87 -3.59
C ARG A 62 5.42 6.91 -4.48
N ALA A 63 5.18 5.68 -4.03
CA ALA A 63 4.37 4.72 -4.77
C ALA A 63 2.92 5.21 -4.94
N PHE A 64 2.32 5.79 -3.90
CA PHE A 64 0.97 6.36 -3.96
C PHE A 64 0.85 7.45 -5.03
N VAL A 65 1.77 8.41 -5.02
CA VAL A 65 1.77 9.52 -6.00
C VAL A 65 2.07 9.00 -7.40
N THR A 66 3.04 8.10 -7.55
CA THR A 66 3.42 7.54 -8.85
C THR A 66 2.27 6.77 -9.49
N ARG A 67 1.57 5.93 -8.72
CA ARG A 67 0.39 5.19 -9.20
C ARG A 67 -0.77 6.12 -9.54
N GLY A 68 -0.98 7.17 -8.75
CA GLY A 68 -1.93 8.23 -9.06
C GLY A 68 -1.61 8.90 -10.40
N ILE A 69 -0.35 9.30 -10.64
CA ILE A 69 0.08 9.89 -11.91
C ILE A 69 -0.11 8.92 -13.08
N VAL A 70 0.28 7.65 -12.91
CA VAL A 70 0.09 6.61 -13.94
C VAL A 70 -1.40 6.45 -14.25
N GLY A 71 -2.27 6.37 -13.24
CA GLY A 71 -3.72 6.30 -13.44
C GLY A 71 -4.29 7.53 -14.13
N ALA A 72 -3.84 8.73 -13.73
CA ALA A 72 -4.24 10.00 -14.32
C ALA A 72 -3.89 10.10 -15.80
N LEU A 73 -2.85 9.41 -16.28
CA LEU A 73 -2.50 9.36 -17.70
C LEU A 73 -3.18 8.19 -18.43
N LEU A 74 -3.23 7.02 -17.80
CA LEU A 74 -3.73 5.79 -18.42
C LEU A 74 -5.24 5.84 -18.67
N VAL A 75 -6.02 6.42 -17.75
CA VAL A 75 -7.48 6.54 -17.90
C VAL A 75 -7.87 7.44 -19.08
N PRO A 76 -7.39 8.68 -19.22
CA PRO A 76 -7.70 9.50 -20.39
C PRO A 76 -7.15 8.89 -21.69
N ALA A 77 -5.97 8.26 -21.67
CA ALA A 77 -5.46 7.55 -22.84
C ALA A 77 -6.40 6.42 -23.29
N PHE A 78 -6.91 5.63 -22.33
CA PHE A 78 -7.90 4.60 -22.58
C PHE A 78 -9.24 5.19 -23.03
N ALA A 79 -9.68 6.31 -22.46
CA ALA A 79 -10.91 7.00 -22.87
C ALA A 79 -10.82 7.49 -24.32
N VAL A 80 -9.67 8.04 -24.73
CA VAL A 80 -9.41 8.42 -26.14
C VAL A 80 -9.45 7.19 -27.04
N PHE A 81 -8.78 6.10 -26.64
CA PHE A 81 -8.82 4.84 -27.39
C PHE A 81 -10.27 4.32 -27.56
N ALA A 82 -11.06 4.35 -26.50
CA ALA A 82 -12.47 3.97 -26.53
C ALA A 82 -13.32 4.92 -27.39
N ALA A 83 -13.05 6.23 -27.33
CA ALA A 83 -13.74 7.24 -28.14
C ALA A 83 -13.51 7.02 -29.65
N VAL A 84 -12.28 6.67 -30.03
CA VAL A 84 -11.95 6.31 -31.42
C VAL A 84 -12.62 5.00 -31.83
N LEU A 85 -12.59 3.97 -30.98
CA LEU A 85 -13.15 2.65 -31.27
C LEU A 85 -14.68 2.67 -31.39
N LEU A 86 -15.35 3.33 -30.45
CA LEU A 86 -16.81 3.40 -30.34
C LEU A 86 -17.41 4.63 -31.06
N LYS A 87 -16.56 5.47 -31.64
CA LYS A 87 -16.94 6.67 -32.41
C LYS A 87 -17.82 7.66 -31.63
N PHE A 88 -17.58 7.83 -30.33
CA PHE A 88 -18.22 8.89 -29.54
C PHE A 88 -17.26 10.08 -29.34
N LYS A 89 -17.82 11.22 -28.96
CA LYS A 89 -17.04 12.43 -28.64
C LYS A 89 -16.94 12.57 -27.13
N ILE A 90 -15.71 12.85 -26.66
CA ILE A 90 -15.47 13.23 -25.26
C ILE A 90 -15.80 14.71 -25.13
N ASP A 91 -16.66 15.04 -24.16
CA ASP A 91 -16.97 16.41 -23.82
C ASP A 91 -15.69 17.12 -23.30
N PRO A 92 -15.35 18.33 -23.79
CA PRO A 92 -14.27 19.14 -23.23
C PRO A 92 -14.27 19.23 -21.70
N ASP A 93 -15.45 19.31 -21.08
CA ASP A 93 -15.57 19.45 -19.62
C ASP A 93 -15.30 18.13 -18.89
N ALA A 94 -15.39 16.98 -19.58
CA ALA A 94 -15.13 15.67 -19.00
C ALA A 94 -13.63 15.40 -18.78
N TRP A 95 -12.73 16.13 -19.44
CA TRP A 95 -11.29 15.89 -19.36
C TRP A 95 -10.75 16.03 -17.93
N LEU A 96 -11.16 17.08 -17.22
CA LEU A 96 -10.74 17.28 -15.83
C LEU A 96 -11.15 16.09 -14.95
N PHE A 97 -12.38 15.59 -15.13
CA PHE A 97 -12.88 14.43 -14.40
C PHE A 97 -12.20 13.13 -14.81
N LEU A 98 -11.78 12.98 -16.07
CA LEU A 98 -10.98 11.83 -16.52
C LEU A 98 -9.60 11.81 -15.89
N PHE A 99 -8.91 12.95 -15.83
CA PHE A 99 -7.61 13.04 -15.15
C PHE A 99 -7.75 12.84 -13.64
N LEU A 100 -8.71 13.52 -13.01
CA LEU A 100 -8.93 13.42 -11.57
C LEU A 100 -9.39 12.01 -11.18
N GLY A 101 -10.31 11.42 -11.95
CA GLY A 101 -10.77 10.06 -11.73
C GLY A 101 -9.71 9.01 -12.02
N GLY A 102 -8.87 9.23 -13.02
CA GLY A 102 -7.69 8.41 -13.25
C GLY A 102 -6.71 8.48 -12.08
N TYR A 103 -6.48 9.67 -11.54
CA TYR A 103 -5.63 9.86 -10.38
C TYR A 103 -6.16 9.10 -9.16
N THR A 104 -7.43 9.32 -8.80
CA THR A 104 -8.05 8.68 -7.63
C THR A 104 -8.10 7.16 -7.78
N ALA A 105 -8.46 6.66 -8.96
CA ALA A 105 -8.47 5.24 -9.26
C ALA A 105 -7.05 4.63 -9.22
N GLY A 106 -6.04 5.34 -9.73
CA GLY A 106 -4.65 4.89 -9.67
C GLY A 106 -4.10 4.85 -8.25
N SER A 107 -4.40 5.87 -7.45
CA SER A 107 -3.99 5.98 -6.05
C SER A 107 -4.56 4.87 -5.16
N PHE A 108 -5.86 4.59 -5.25
CA PHE A 108 -6.52 3.58 -4.39
C PHE A 108 -6.67 2.20 -5.02
N GLY A 109 -6.96 2.12 -6.33
CA GLY A 109 -7.34 0.86 -6.98
C GLY A 109 -6.20 -0.16 -6.99
N VAL A 110 -4.95 0.29 -7.04
CA VAL A 110 -3.78 -0.59 -7.00
C VAL A 110 -3.49 -1.08 -5.58
N GLU A 111 -3.87 -0.33 -4.55
CA GLU A 111 -3.67 -0.71 -3.15
C GLU A 111 -4.57 -1.89 -2.77
N PHE A 112 -5.83 -1.93 -3.20
CA PHE A 112 -6.72 -3.08 -2.99
C PHE A 112 -6.17 -4.39 -3.60
N VAL A 113 -5.57 -4.33 -4.79
CA VAL A 113 -5.00 -5.51 -5.48
C VAL A 113 -3.70 -5.97 -4.81
N LEU A 114 -2.93 -5.05 -4.24
CA LEU A 114 -1.67 -5.36 -3.57
C LEU A 114 -1.87 -5.80 -2.13
N ILE A 115 -2.89 -5.28 -1.43
CA ILE A 115 -3.29 -5.71 -0.09
C ILE A 115 -3.41 -7.24 -0.05
N ASP A 116 -4.09 -7.84 -1.03
CA ASP A 116 -4.24 -9.30 -1.11
C ASP A 116 -2.88 -10.04 -1.23
N LYS A 117 -1.92 -9.44 -1.95
CA LYS A 117 -0.56 -9.99 -2.09
C LYS A 117 0.31 -9.81 -0.85
N TYR A 118 0.16 -8.72 -0.10
CA TYR A 118 0.90 -8.48 1.13
C TYR A 118 0.32 -9.31 2.29
N PHE A 119 -1.00 -9.41 2.40
CA PHE A 119 -1.65 -10.28 3.39
C PHE A 119 -1.44 -11.78 3.11
N GLN A 120 -1.25 -12.19 1.85
CA GLN A 120 -0.78 -13.55 1.56
C GLN A 120 0.69 -13.79 1.95
N LYS A 121 1.54 -12.77 1.84
CA LYS A 121 2.98 -12.89 2.13
C LYS A 121 3.28 -12.95 3.62
N ASP A 122 2.47 -12.31 4.46
CA ASP A 122 2.61 -12.37 5.92
C ASP A 122 1.94 -13.64 6.54
N GLY A 123 1.13 -14.37 5.76
CA GLY A 123 0.52 -15.64 6.17
C GLY A 123 1.37 -16.89 5.92
N THR A 124 2.53 -16.75 5.27
CA THR A 124 3.50 -17.83 5.04
C THR A 124 4.92 -17.30 5.25
N ALA A 125 5.17 -16.69 6.40
CA ALA A 125 6.38 -17.12 7.08
C ALA A 125 6.11 -18.58 7.46
N GLU A 126 6.49 -19.51 6.58
CA GLU A 126 6.92 -20.81 7.06
C GLU A 126 7.92 -20.48 8.17
N PHE A 127 7.48 -20.61 9.41
CA PHE A 127 8.40 -20.97 10.47
C PHE A 127 8.99 -22.26 9.95
N GLU A 128 10.15 -22.19 9.29
CA GLU A 128 11.06 -23.31 9.20
C GLU A 128 11.35 -23.65 10.65
N GLY A 129 10.50 -24.53 11.18
CA GLY A 129 10.68 -25.19 12.44
C GLY A 129 11.93 -26.01 12.30
N ASN A 130 13.05 -25.38 12.58
CA ASN A 130 14.32 -25.91 13.09
C ASN A 130 15.37 -24.80 12.98
N ALA A 131 15.17 -23.70 13.70
CA ALA A 131 16.32 -23.00 14.27
C ALA A 131 16.89 -23.90 15.38
N GLN A 132 17.49 -25.02 14.96
CA GLN A 132 18.27 -25.86 15.83
C GLN A 132 19.49 -25.02 16.19
N LEU A 133 19.50 -24.50 17.42
CA LEU A 133 20.68 -23.85 17.97
C LEU A 133 21.89 -24.73 17.64
N PRO A 134 23.00 -24.19 17.14
CA PRO A 134 24.21 -24.99 16.98
C PRO A 134 24.46 -25.67 18.32
N PRO A 135 24.68 -27.00 18.35
CA PRO A 135 24.93 -27.68 19.60
C PRO A 135 26.02 -26.91 20.35
N PRO A 136 25.86 -26.68 21.67
CA PRO A 136 26.87 -25.99 22.45
C PRO A 136 28.17 -26.72 22.17
N PHE A 137 29.17 -25.97 21.68
CA PHE A 137 30.48 -26.48 21.31
C PHE A 137 30.86 -27.63 22.24
N GLU A 138 30.98 -28.84 21.70
CA GLU A 138 31.65 -29.91 22.40
C GLU A 138 33.08 -29.42 22.59
N THR A 139 33.32 -28.77 23.73
CA THR A 139 34.65 -28.46 24.23
C THR A 139 35.42 -29.75 24.11
N ALA A 140 36.47 -29.72 23.27
CA ALA A 140 37.33 -30.85 23.00
C ALA A 140 37.62 -31.61 24.30
N VAL A 141 37.08 -32.82 24.39
CA VAL A 141 37.44 -33.80 25.40
C VAL A 141 38.87 -34.23 25.07
N ASN A 142 39.86 -33.46 25.52
CA ASN A 142 41.27 -33.88 25.65
C ASN A 142 42.13 -32.82 26.35
N GLY A 143 41.65 -32.32 27.48
CA GLY A 143 42.51 -31.76 28.52
C GLY A 143 41.94 -32.24 29.84
N GLU A 144 42.73 -32.96 30.64
CA GLU A 144 42.34 -33.34 32.01
C GLU A 144 41.75 -32.10 32.70
N ALA A 145 40.45 -32.15 32.98
CA ALA A 145 39.77 -31.09 33.69
C ALA A 145 40.37 -31.06 35.10
N LYS A 146 41.32 -30.14 35.34
CA LYS A 146 41.75 -29.86 36.71
C LYS A 146 40.49 -29.47 37.48
N PRO A 147 40.20 -30.14 38.62
CA PRO A 147 39.02 -29.82 39.40
C PRO A 147 39.05 -28.34 39.76
N PHE A 148 37.90 -27.69 39.65
CA PHE A 148 37.80 -26.27 39.92
C PHE A 148 38.35 -25.98 41.32
N SER A 149 39.37 -25.14 41.39
CA SER A 149 39.99 -24.69 42.63
C SER A 149 39.52 -23.27 42.86
N PHE A 150 39.00 -23.00 44.06
CA PHE A 150 38.69 -21.64 44.47
C PHE A 150 40.02 -20.89 44.70
N ALA A 151 40.10 -19.66 44.20
CA ALA A 151 41.23 -18.78 44.47
C ALA A 151 41.44 -18.69 45.99
N SER A 152 42.59 -19.15 46.45
CA SER A 152 42.96 -19.05 47.86
C SER A 152 43.63 -17.71 48.09
N TRP A 153 43.54 -17.17 49.30
CA TRP A 153 44.21 -15.90 49.64
C TRP A 153 45.74 -15.96 49.46
N ASP A 154 46.31 -17.17 49.38
CA ASP A 154 47.74 -17.40 49.16
C ASP A 154 48.17 -17.19 47.69
N ASP A 155 47.24 -17.14 46.73
CA ASP A 155 47.57 -16.98 45.30
C ASP A 155 48.08 -15.56 44.94
N GLU A 156 47.90 -14.58 45.83
CA GLU A 156 48.43 -13.22 45.65
C GLU A 156 49.93 -13.09 45.99
N GLU A 157 50.46 -13.93 46.88
CA GLU A 157 51.87 -13.86 47.29
C GLU A 157 52.81 -14.44 46.21
N GLU A 158 52.39 -15.48 45.49
CA GLU A 158 53.20 -16.07 44.40
C GLU A 158 53.35 -15.14 43.19
N ARG A 159 52.40 -14.23 42.94
CA ARG A 159 52.48 -13.28 41.81
C ARG A 159 53.43 -12.10 42.03
N ARG A 160 53.95 -11.91 43.25
CA ARG A 160 54.84 -10.79 43.60
C ARG A 160 56.33 -11.15 43.69
N LYS A 161 56.72 -12.38 43.37
CA LYS A 161 58.12 -12.77 43.12
C LYS A 161 58.45 -12.67 41.64
#